data_AF-A0A6V7VGE5-F1
#
_entry.id   AF-A0A6V7VGE5-F1
#
_cell.length_a   1.000
_cell.length_b   1.000
_cell.length_c   1.000
_cell.angle_alpha   90.00
_cell.angle_beta   90.00
_cell.angle_gamma   90.00
#
_symmetry.space_group_name_H-M   'P 1'
#
loop_
_entity.id
_entity.type
_entity.pdbx_description
1 polymer ?
#
loop_
_entity_poly.entity_id
_entity_poly.type
_entity_poly.pdbx_seq_one_letter_code
_entity_poly.pdbx_strand_id
1 'polypeptide(L)'
;MFDYYKHQLELFAQLCQDQQYLAIDPPPERKLLNISQQLPVDLVIKCISDSRLPFDIRASFCRLMLHLHVVRGSPVPAVRHARLWRDIPEKVFIKKYHSSALESYKNENTSMDSNGGHMPVIEFHQEILETVQNYLLELCNLNNGHQPILVDLPEYADQNRLTYEVINLAKALAQFGFYDFEQMLELTQYLLIIVDSCPSQKENNNLINNNSKIKTHTKLIRQISKFTSITTTKNDEEIMKLLN
;
A
#
# COMPACT_ATOMS: atom_id res chain seq x y z
N MET A 1 23.10 -14.80 -8.68
CA MET A 1 22.60 -15.24 -7.35
C MET A 1 21.43 -14.39 -6.89
N PHE A 2 21.49 -13.06 -7.02
CA PHE A 2 20.35 -12.17 -6.72
C PHE A 2 19.10 -12.43 -7.57
N ASP A 3 19.24 -12.76 -8.86
CA ASP A 3 18.09 -13.07 -9.71
C ASP A 3 17.30 -14.30 -9.25
N TYR A 4 18.00 -15.31 -8.74
CA TYR A 4 17.35 -16.50 -8.18
C TYR A 4 16.52 -16.14 -6.95
N TYR A 5 17.11 -15.36 -6.03
CA TYR A 5 16.42 -14.92 -4.83
C TYR A 5 15.23 -14.00 -5.13
N LYS A 6 15.38 -13.11 -6.12
CA LYS A 6 14.29 -12.27 -6.63
C LYS A 6 13.10 -13.10 -7.09
N HIS A 7 13.34 -14.10 -7.94
CA HIS A 7 12.28 -14.97 -8.43
C HIS A 7 11.67 -15.84 -7.33
N GLN A 8 12.47 -16.25 -6.34
CA GLN A 8 11.96 -16.95 -5.15
C GLN A 8 11.01 -16.06 -4.34
N LEU A 9 11.36 -14.79 -4.08
CA LEU A 9 10.48 -13.85 -3.40
C LEU A 9 9.20 -13.56 -4.20
N GLU A 10 9.31 -13.40 -5.51
CA GLU A 10 8.15 -13.21 -6.40
C GLU A 10 7.22 -14.42 -6.37
N LEU A 11 7.76 -15.64 -6.36
CA LEU A 11 6.99 -16.87 -6.21
C LEU A 11 6.28 -16.92 -4.85
N PHE A 12 6.96 -16.60 -3.75
CA PHE A 12 6.34 -16.56 -2.43
C PHE A 12 5.22 -15.53 -2.34
N ALA A 13 5.41 -14.34 -2.91
CA ALA A 13 4.37 -13.32 -2.98
C ALA A 13 3.14 -13.83 -3.77
N GLN A 14 3.37 -14.55 -4.88
CA GLN A 14 2.32 -15.13 -5.70
C GLN A 14 1.57 -16.28 -4.99
N LEU A 15 2.29 -17.10 -4.21
CA LEU A 15 1.68 -18.16 -3.39
C LEU A 15 0.84 -17.60 -2.25
N CYS A 16 1.16 -16.42 -1.73
CA CYS A 16 0.38 -15.76 -0.68
C CYS A 16 -0.75 -14.89 -1.24
N GLN A 17 -0.87 -14.77 -2.56
CA GLN A 17 -1.88 -13.93 -3.20
C GLN A 17 -3.29 -14.43 -2.85
N ASP A 18 -4.24 -13.49 -2.75
CA ASP A 18 -5.65 -13.76 -2.45
C ASP A 18 -5.88 -14.53 -1.14
N GLN A 19 -5.02 -14.29 -0.14
CA GLN A 19 -5.15 -14.83 1.22
C GLN A 19 -5.10 -16.36 1.26
N GLN A 20 -4.17 -16.96 0.49
CA GLN A 20 -3.93 -18.40 0.55
C GLN A 20 -3.26 -18.79 1.88
N TYR A 21 -4.08 -18.98 2.93
CA TYR A 21 -3.63 -19.32 4.28
C TYR A 21 -2.80 -20.61 4.35
N LEU A 22 -2.94 -21.52 3.39
CA LEU A 22 -2.09 -22.71 3.29
C LEU A 22 -0.61 -22.39 3.07
N ALA A 23 -0.29 -21.28 2.40
CA ALA A 23 1.08 -20.82 2.21
C ALA A 23 1.52 -19.87 3.33
N ILE A 24 0.59 -19.00 3.79
CA ILE A 24 0.86 -17.98 4.79
C ILE A 24 1.05 -18.62 6.18
N ASP A 25 0.03 -19.33 6.67
CA ASP A 25 -0.03 -19.95 7.99
C ASP A 25 -0.70 -21.34 7.91
N PRO A 26 0.03 -22.36 7.39
CA PRO A 26 -0.52 -23.71 7.23
C PRO A 26 -0.88 -24.36 8.58
N PRO A 27 -1.93 -25.20 8.62
CA PRO A 27 -2.23 -26.01 9.80
C PRO A 27 -1.05 -26.89 10.20
N PRO A 28 -0.75 -27.02 11.51
CA PRO A 28 0.45 -27.70 12.01
C PRO A 28 0.53 -29.17 11.58
N GLU A 29 -0.62 -29.80 11.36
CA GLU A 29 -0.74 -31.19 10.92
C GLU A 29 -0.14 -31.45 9.54
N ARG A 30 -0.09 -30.42 8.67
CA ARG A 30 0.32 -30.58 7.27
C ARG A 30 1.83 -30.51 7.05
N LYS A 31 2.63 -30.13 8.07
CA LYS A 31 4.10 -29.99 8.00
C LYS A 31 4.57 -29.19 6.77
N LEU A 32 3.78 -28.21 6.34
CA LEU A 32 4.11 -27.33 5.23
C LEU A 32 5.04 -26.22 5.70
N LEU A 33 5.78 -25.64 4.75
CA LEU A 33 6.59 -24.46 5.01
C LEU A 33 5.68 -23.29 5.38
N ASN A 34 5.78 -22.82 6.62
CA ASN A 34 5.11 -21.59 7.03
C ASN A 34 5.97 -20.39 6.61
N ILE A 35 5.53 -19.67 5.56
CA ILE A 35 6.27 -18.53 5.02
C ILE A 35 6.28 -17.36 6.01
N SER A 36 5.18 -17.15 6.74
CA SER A 36 5.04 -16.08 7.75
C SER A 36 6.07 -16.22 8.88
N GLN A 37 6.35 -17.45 9.33
CA GLN A 37 7.35 -17.75 10.35
C GLN A 37 8.79 -17.62 9.84
N GLN A 38 9.06 -17.99 8.59
CA GLN A 38 10.39 -17.89 8.00
C GLN A 38 10.77 -16.45 7.66
N LEU A 39 9.77 -15.62 7.32
CA LEU A 39 9.93 -14.21 6.96
C LEU A 39 9.06 -13.35 7.88
N PRO A 40 9.50 -13.13 9.14
CA PRO A 40 8.75 -12.32 10.08
C PRO A 40 8.72 -10.84 9.65
N VAL A 41 7.72 -10.12 10.16
CA VAL A 41 7.42 -8.74 9.77
C VAL A 41 8.63 -7.82 9.96
N ASP A 42 9.30 -7.91 11.11
CA ASP A 42 10.45 -7.08 11.47
C ASP A 42 11.63 -7.24 10.49
N LEU A 43 11.88 -8.46 10.01
CA LEU A 43 12.92 -8.74 9.02
C LEU A 43 12.55 -8.12 7.67
N VAL A 44 11.30 -8.28 7.23
CA VAL A 44 10.86 -7.74 5.95
C VAL A 44 10.90 -6.20 5.97
N ILE A 45 10.51 -5.55 7.07
CA ILE A 45 10.62 -4.09 7.24
C ILE A 45 12.08 -3.63 7.10
N LYS A 46 13.01 -4.30 7.77
CA LYS A 46 14.45 -4.00 7.68
C LYS A 46 14.95 -4.15 6.24
N CYS A 47 14.53 -5.21 5.53
CA CYS A 47 14.90 -5.43 4.13
C CYS A 47 14.33 -4.36 3.18
N ILE A 48 13.13 -3.83 3.44
CA ILE A 48 12.53 -2.74 2.66
C ILE A 48 13.27 -1.42 2.91
N SER A 49 13.69 -1.18 4.16
CA SER A 49 14.32 0.08 4.58
C SER A 49 15.82 0.16 4.24
N ASP A 50 16.51 -0.95 4.10
CA ASP A 50 17.96 -0.98 3.87
C ASP A 50 18.31 -0.47 2.45
N SER A 51 18.96 0.69 2.40
CA SER A 51 19.39 1.36 1.16
C SER A 51 20.50 0.63 0.41
N ARG A 52 21.18 -0.34 1.05
CA ARG A 52 22.24 -1.15 0.42
C ARG A 52 21.67 -2.22 -0.51
N LEU A 53 20.40 -2.58 -0.36
CA LEU A 53 19.75 -3.53 -1.26
C LEU A 53 19.30 -2.87 -2.57
N PRO A 54 19.43 -3.57 -3.71
CA PRO A 54 18.88 -3.13 -4.98
C PRO A 54 17.37 -2.81 -4.92
N PHE A 55 16.95 -1.79 -5.68
CA PHE A 55 15.54 -1.35 -5.70
C PHE A 55 14.57 -2.45 -6.12
N ASP A 56 14.98 -3.35 -7.02
CA ASP A 56 14.14 -4.43 -7.52
C ASP A 56 13.88 -5.52 -6.46
N ILE A 57 14.88 -5.86 -5.64
CA ILE A 57 14.72 -6.78 -4.50
C ILE A 57 13.84 -6.14 -3.43
N ARG A 58 14.07 -4.86 -3.11
CA ARG A 58 13.21 -4.11 -2.18
C ARG A 58 11.76 -4.08 -2.66
N ALA A 59 11.54 -3.93 -3.97
CA ALA A 59 10.20 -3.97 -4.57
C ALA A 59 9.54 -5.34 -4.38
N SER A 60 10.29 -6.44 -4.56
CA SER A 60 9.79 -7.79 -4.29
C SER A 60 9.45 -7.99 -2.81
N PHE A 61 10.24 -7.45 -1.87
CA PHE A 61 9.90 -7.48 -0.44
C PHE A 61 8.66 -6.65 -0.10
N CYS A 62 8.48 -5.47 -0.68
CA CYS A 62 7.24 -4.67 -0.53
C CYS A 62 6.01 -5.46 -0.98
N ARG A 63 6.12 -6.14 -2.13
CA ARG A 63 5.04 -6.98 -2.65
C ARG A 63 4.75 -8.19 -1.76
N LEU A 64 5.81 -8.82 -1.23
CA LEU A 64 5.65 -9.92 -0.28
C LEU A 64 5.01 -9.45 1.02
N MET A 65 5.44 -8.31 1.58
CA MET A 65 4.85 -7.69 2.77
C MET A 65 3.34 -7.50 2.60
N LEU A 66 2.93 -7.00 1.44
CA LEU A 66 1.52 -6.83 1.09
C LEU A 66 0.74 -8.15 1.23
N HIS A 67 1.16 -9.20 0.53
CA HIS A 67 0.38 -10.45 0.45
C HIS A 67 0.55 -11.38 1.66
N LEU A 68 1.69 -11.33 2.34
CA LEU A 68 2.00 -12.21 3.46
C LEU A 68 1.44 -11.66 4.79
N HIS A 69 1.57 -10.35 4.99
CA HIS A 69 1.38 -9.71 6.30
C HIS A 69 0.21 -8.72 6.29
N VAL A 70 0.05 -7.89 5.26
CA VAL A 70 -0.99 -6.83 5.27
C VAL A 70 -2.37 -7.31 4.86
N VAL A 71 -2.49 -8.12 3.79
CA VAL A 71 -3.79 -8.60 3.29
C VAL A 71 -4.23 -9.82 4.10
N ARG A 72 -4.75 -9.58 5.32
CA ARG A 72 -5.32 -10.60 6.20
C ARG A 72 -6.80 -10.25 6.45
N GLY A 73 -7.71 -10.93 5.76
CA GLY A 73 -9.15 -10.73 5.90
C GLY A 73 -9.74 -9.65 4.99
N SER A 74 -10.92 -9.16 5.34
CA SER A 74 -11.69 -8.23 4.51
C SER A 74 -11.28 -6.77 4.71
N PRO A 75 -11.22 -5.95 3.65
CA PRO A 75 -10.94 -4.53 3.77
C PRO A 75 -12.05 -3.81 4.55
N VAL A 76 -11.71 -2.69 5.18
CA VAL A 76 -12.61 -1.91 6.01
C VAL A 76 -13.51 -1.05 5.13
N PRO A 77 -14.84 -1.05 5.33
CA PRO A 77 -15.71 -0.16 4.58
C PRO A 77 -15.44 1.31 4.95
N ALA A 78 -15.28 2.16 3.94
CA ALA A 78 -15.03 3.60 4.14
C ALA A 78 -16.21 4.32 4.81
N VAL A 79 -17.43 3.85 4.57
CA VAL A 79 -18.67 4.43 5.11
C VAL A 79 -19.35 3.41 6.01
N ARG A 80 -19.69 3.82 7.23
CA ARG A 80 -20.54 3.05 8.13
C ARG A 80 -21.98 3.45 7.91
N HIS A 81 -22.77 2.55 7.34
CA HIS A 81 -24.19 2.79 7.07
C HIS A 81 -25.06 2.75 8.33
N ALA A 82 -24.62 2.05 9.38
CA ALA A 82 -25.32 1.97 10.65
C ALA A 82 -24.47 2.57 11.77
N ARG A 83 -25.08 3.44 12.59
CA ARG A 83 -24.51 4.03 13.81
C ARG A 83 -25.59 4.12 14.87
N LEU A 84 -25.24 3.88 16.13
CA LEU A 84 -26.15 4.14 17.24
C LEU A 84 -26.18 5.64 17.51
N TRP A 85 -27.36 6.17 17.83
CA TRP A 85 -27.53 7.60 18.17
C TRP A 85 -26.63 8.03 19.33
N ARG A 86 -26.39 7.13 20.29
CA ARG A 86 -25.55 7.37 21.47
C ARG A 86 -24.05 7.52 21.13
N ASP A 87 -23.62 7.01 19.97
CA ASP A 87 -22.21 7.02 19.56
C ASP A 87 -21.85 8.28 18.76
N ILE A 88 -22.82 9.14 18.45
CA ILE A 88 -22.59 10.36 17.68
C ILE A 88 -22.17 11.48 18.64
N PRO A 89 -20.90 11.95 18.57
CA PRO A 89 -20.45 13.03 19.43
C PRO A 89 -21.05 14.38 18.97
N GLU A 90 -21.29 15.29 19.91
CA GLU A 90 -21.78 16.64 19.60
C GLU A 90 -20.73 17.50 18.86
N LYS A 91 -19.44 17.16 19.00
CA LYS A 91 -18.32 17.83 18.33
C LYS A 91 -17.37 16.81 17.74
N VAL A 92 -17.03 16.98 16.46
CA VAL A 92 -16.10 16.12 15.72
C VAL A 92 -14.79 16.87 15.52
N PHE A 93 -13.68 16.21 15.85
CA PHE A 93 -12.32 16.72 15.61
C PHE A 93 -11.53 15.67 14.85
N ILE A 94 -10.65 16.10 13.94
CA ILE A 94 -9.79 15.20 13.14
C ILE A 94 -9.01 14.24 14.03
N LYS A 95 -8.39 14.75 15.10
CA LYS A 95 -7.58 13.96 16.06
C LYS A 95 -8.38 12.93 16.86
N LYS A 96 -9.71 13.06 16.90
CA LYS A 96 -10.61 12.11 17.59
C LYS A 96 -11.27 11.15 16.61
N TYR A 97 -11.07 11.34 15.31
CA TYR A 97 -11.61 10.48 14.28
C TYR A 97 -10.66 9.30 14.07
N HIS A 98 -10.76 8.31 14.95
CA HIS A 98 -10.08 7.03 14.76
C HIS A 98 -10.97 6.09 13.95
N SER A 99 -10.38 5.41 12.97
CA SER A 99 -11.06 4.31 12.31
C SER A 99 -11.21 3.17 13.32
N SER A 100 -12.43 2.85 13.76
CA SER A 100 -12.64 1.74 14.72
C SER A 100 -12.29 0.36 14.13
N ALA A 101 -11.76 0.28 12.90
CA ALA A 101 -11.17 -0.95 12.38
C ALA A 101 -10.03 -1.44 13.26
N LEU A 102 -9.13 -0.55 13.68
CA LEU A 102 -8.05 -0.91 14.60
C LEU A 102 -8.60 -1.32 15.98
N GLU A 103 -9.74 -0.77 16.39
CA GLU A 103 -10.45 -1.20 17.60
C GLU A 103 -11.09 -2.58 17.43
N SER A 104 -11.60 -2.96 16.26
CA SER A 104 -12.06 -4.33 16.02
C SER A 104 -10.91 -5.34 16.13
N TYR A 105 -9.74 -5.01 15.58
CA TYR A 105 -8.53 -5.84 15.72
C TYR A 105 -7.98 -5.86 17.16
N LYS A 106 -8.14 -4.77 17.92
CA LYS A 106 -7.68 -4.65 19.31
C LYS A 106 -8.66 -5.23 20.33
N ASN A 107 -9.98 -5.24 20.04
CA ASN A 107 -11.04 -5.76 20.90
C ASN A 107 -11.23 -7.28 20.74
N GLU A 108 -10.52 -7.91 19.79
CA GLU A 108 -10.32 -9.36 19.74
C GLU A 108 -9.26 -9.83 20.76
N ASN A 109 -9.23 -9.25 21.97
CA ASN A 109 -8.50 -9.80 23.11
C ASN A 109 -9.13 -11.12 23.64
N THR A 110 -10.03 -11.78 22.89
CA THR A 110 -10.56 -13.11 23.22
C THR A 110 -11.02 -13.91 21.99
N SER A 111 -10.28 -13.84 20.90
CA SER A 111 -10.15 -14.99 19.99
C SER A 111 -8.67 -15.13 19.68
N MET A 112 -7.83 -15.57 20.61
CA MET A 112 -7.74 -17.00 20.94
C MET A 112 -8.38 -17.89 19.86
N ASP A 113 -7.90 -17.75 18.63
CA ASP A 113 -7.66 -18.94 17.82
C ASP A 113 -7.05 -19.96 18.78
N SER A 114 -7.60 -21.16 18.82
CA SER A 114 -7.29 -22.19 19.81
C SER A 114 -5.82 -22.68 19.78
N ASN A 115 -4.93 -21.95 19.09
CA ASN A 115 -3.50 -22.11 18.94
C ASN A 115 -2.64 -20.87 19.33
N GLY A 116 -3.20 -19.78 19.87
CA GLY A 116 -2.39 -18.70 20.51
C GLY A 116 -1.54 -17.84 19.57
N GLY A 117 -2.03 -17.50 18.37
CA GLY A 117 -1.31 -16.62 17.43
C GLY A 117 -1.58 -15.13 17.68
N HIS A 118 -0.61 -14.41 18.26
CA HIS A 118 -0.56 -12.94 18.15
C HIS A 118 -0.46 -12.55 16.66
N MET A 119 -1.26 -11.59 16.19
CA MET A 119 -1.13 -11.04 14.83
C MET A 119 0.02 -10.02 14.80
N PRO A 120 1.22 -10.36 14.30
CA PRO A 120 2.42 -9.52 14.46
C PRO A 120 2.25 -8.16 13.76
N VAL A 121 1.41 -8.11 12.73
CA VAL A 121 1.13 -6.91 11.94
C VAL A 121 0.54 -5.79 12.78
N ILE A 122 -0.26 -6.10 13.80
CA ILE A 122 -0.82 -5.07 14.71
C ILE A 122 0.27 -4.52 15.63
N GLU A 123 1.27 -5.32 16.01
CA GLU A 123 2.37 -4.86 16.85
C GLU A 123 3.33 -3.97 16.05
N PHE A 124 3.62 -4.35 14.80
CA PHE A 124 4.57 -3.66 13.92
C PHE A 124 3.93 -2.64 12.98
N HIS A 125 2.63 -2.35 13.09
CA HIS A 125 1.94 -1.48 12.13
C HIS A 125 2.58 -0.09 12.05
N GLN A 126 3.02 0.47 13.18
CA GLN A 126 3.63 1.80 13.22
C GLN A 126 4.93 1.84 12.43
N GLU A 127 5.77 0.81 12.58
CA GLU A 127 7.05 0.68 11.87
C GLU A 127 6.84 0.53 10.35
N ILE A 128 5.79 -0.21 9.93
CA ILE A 128 5.43 -0.33 8.51
C ILE A 128 5.01 1.04 7.96
N LEU A 129 4.13 1.75 8.67
CA LEU A 129 3.66 3.08 8.25
C LEU A 129 4.81 4.08 8.17
N GLU A 130 5.70 4.08 9.16
CA GLU A 130 6.90 4.92 9.19
C GLU A 130 7.84 4.59 8.02
N THR A 131 8.04 3.32 7.71
CA THR A 131 8.88 2.89 6.56
C THR A 131 8.32 3.43 5.23
N VAL A 132 7.00 3.33 5.03
CA VAL A 132 6.32 3.87 3.84
C VAL A 132 6.45 5.39 3.80
N GLN A 133 6.21 6.07 4.92
CA GLN A 133 6.29 7.53 5.01
C GLN A 133 7.70 8.03 4.76
N ASN A 134 8.72 7.43 5.37
CA ASN A 134 10.12 7.79 5.19
C ASN A 134 10.54 7.64 3.72
N TYR A 135 10.15 6.55 3.06
CA TYR A 135 10.44 6.38 1.64
C TYR A 135 9.78 7.46 0.76
N LEU A 136 8.50 7.77 0.99
CA LEU A 136 7.79 8.80 0.22
C LEU A 136 8.36 10.20 0.50
N LEU A 137 8.72 10.48 1.75
CA LEU A 137 9.36 11.73 2.15
C LEU A 137 10.74 11.90 1.49
N GLU A 138 11.57 10.86 1.47
CA GLU A 138 12.85 10.87 0.76
C GLU A 138 12.65 11.16 -0.73
N LEU A 139 11.69 10.52 -1.38
CA LEU A 139 11.35 10.80 -2.78
C LEU A 139 10.90 12.26 -3.00
N CYS A 140 10.09 12.81 -2.11
CA CYS A 140 9.66 14.20 -2.18
C CYS A 140 10.81 15.18 -1.93
N ASN A 141 11.72 14.89 -1.00
CA ASN A 141 12.87 15.76 -0.68
C ASN A 141 13.92 15.79 -1.79
N LEU A 142 14.05 14.72 -2.58
CA LEU A 142 14.91 14.69 -3.76
C LEU A 142 14.42 15.68 -4.85
N ASN A 143 13.19 16.19 -4.75
CA ASN A 143 12.57 17.17 -5.66
C ASN A 143 13.02 18.63 -5.45
N ASN A 144 14.15 18.87 -4.78
CA ASN A 144 14.66 20.24 -4.51
C ASN A 144 15.17 20.99 -5.76
N GLY A 145 15.05 20.40 -6.95
CA GLY A 145 15.09 21.09 -8.24
C GLY A 145 13.95 20.55 -9.09
N HIS A 146 13.39 21.36 -10.00
CA HIS A 146 12.25 21.07 -10.89
C HIS A 146 12.43 19.87 -11.86
N GLN A 147 13.05 18.79 -11.40
CA GLN A 147 13.20 17.54 -12.13
C GLN A 147 12.04 16.62 -11.77
N PRO A 148 11.50 15.88 -12.76
CA PRO A 148 10.36 15.04 -12.51
C PRO A 148 10.72 13.84 -11.61
N ILE A 149 9.96 13.65 -10.54
CA ILE A 149 10.16 12.54 -9.57
C ILE A 149 10.08 11.17 -10.26
N LEU A 150 9.17 11.03 -11.22
CA LEU A 150 9.01 9.81 -12.02
C LEU A 150 9.54 10.06 -13.43
N VAL A 151 10.73 9.54 -13.69
CA VAL A 151 11.42 9.67 -14.98
C VAL A 151 11.19 8.41 -15.81
N ASP A 152 10.68 8.56 -17.04
CA ASP A 152 10.46 7.46 -17.99
C ASP A 152 11.78 7.04 -18.70
N LEU A 153 12.88 6.91 -17.96
CA LEU A 153 14.18 6.43 -18.44
C LEU A 153 14.51 5.04 -17.86
N PRO A 154 15.26 4.19 -18.60
CA PRO A 154 15.59 2.83 -18.15
C PRO A 154 16.40 2.79 -16.85
N GLU A 155 17.22 3.81 -16.59
CA GLU A 155 18.04 3.93 -15.37
C GLU A 155 17.19 4.08 -14.09
N TYR A 156 16.01 4.68 -14.22
CA TYR A 156 15.06 4.87 -13.11
C TYR A 156 13.99 3.78 -13.05
N ALA A 157 14.05 2.76 -13.93
CA ALA A 157 13.01 1.75 -14.03
C ALA A 157 12.85 0.94 -12.73
N ASP A 158 13.95 0.57 -12.08
CA ASP A 158 13.91 -0.19 -10.82
C ASP A 158 13.43 0.66 -9.65
N GLN A 159 13.80 1.95 -9.61
CA GLN A 159 13.28 2.90 -8.62
C GLN A 159 11.77 3.13 -8.81
N ASN A 160 11.32 3.34 -10.05
CA ASN A 160 9.89 3.48 -10.37
C ASN A 160 9.10 2.23 -10.00
N ARG A 161 9.71 1.04 -10.16
CA ARG A 161 9.11 -0.23 -9.72
C ARG A 161 8.98 -0.28 -8.21
N LEU A 162 10.00 0.08 -7.45
CA LEU A 162 9.91 0.16 -5.98
C LEU A 162 8.84 1.15 -5.54
N THR A 163 8.83 2.35 -6.13
CA THR A 163 7.82 3.38 -5.83
C THR A 163 6.40 2.88 -6.09
N TYR A 164 6.18 2.15 -7.18
CA TYR A 164 4.89 1.53 -7.47
C TYR A 164 4.46 0.53 -6.39
N GLU A 165 5.36 -0.37 -5.97
CA GLU A 165 5.05 -1.36 -4.93
C GLU A 165 4.82 -0.71 -3.55
N VAL A 166 5.58 0.34 -3.21
CA VAL A 166 5.36 1.11 -1.97
C VAL A 166 4.02 1.84 -1.99
N ILE A 167 3.63 2.44 -3.12
CA ILE A 167 2.30 3.07 -3.26
C ILE A 167 1.19 2.03 -3.15
N ASN A 168 1.36 0.84 -3.73
CA ASN A 168 0.39 -0.25 -3.58
C ASN A 168 0.28 -0.73 -2.13
N LEU A 169 1.40 -0.83 -1.42
CA LEU A 169 1.43 -1.16 0.01
C LEU A 169 0.69 -0.09 0.83
N ALA A 170 0.97 1.19 0.60
CA ALA A 170 0.28 2.31 1.24
C ALA A 170 -1.24 2.28 0.98
N LYS A 171 -1.64 2.02 -0.26
CA LYS A 171 -3.05 1.87 -0.64
C LYS A 171 -3.73 0.75 0.12
N ALA A 172 -3.10 -0.42 0.21
CA ALA A 172 -3.65 -1.55 0.95
C ALA A 172 -3.76 -1.24 2.44
N LEU A 173 -2.70 -0.67 3.04
CA LEU A 173 -2.71 -0.24 4.45
C LEU A 173 -3.87 0.75 4.73
N ALA A 174 -4.17 1.65 3.80
CA ALA A 174 -5.32 2.55 3.89
C ALA A 174 -6.67 1.80 3.77
N GLN A 175 -6.78 0.82 2.86
CA GLN A 175 -7.98 -0.01 2.70
C GLN A 175 -8.28 -0.88 3.93
N PHE A 176 -7.26 -1.33 4.66
CA PHE A 176 -7.41 -2.06 5.92
C PHE A 176 -7.51 -1.13 7.14
N GLY A 177 -7.45 0.19 6.95
CA GLY A 177 -7.67 1.16 8.01
C GLY A 177 -6.54 1.26 9.04
N PHE A 178 -5.30 0.96 8.65
CA PHE A 178 -4.12 1.10 9.52
C PHE A 178 -3.70 2.57 9.72
N TYR A 179 -4.03 3.45 8.76
CA TYR A 179 -3.76 4.88 8.87
C TYR A 179 -4.82 5.57 9.71
N ASP A 180 -4.37 6.43 10.64
CA ASP A 180 -5.22 7.46 11.21
C ASP A 180 -5.59 8.51 10.15
N PHE A 181 -6.68 9.25 10.38
CA PHE A 181 -7.14 10.24 9.41
C PHE A 181 -6.09 11.33 9.13
N GLU A 182 -5.36 11.77 10.14
CA GLU A 182 -4.26 12.74 9.99
C GLU A 182 -3.13 12.18 9.11
N GLN A 183 -2.69 10.96 9.37
CA GLN A 183 -1.66 10.28 8.58
C GLN A 183 -2.12 10.01 7.14
N MET A 184 -3.41 9.74 6.94
CA MET A 184 -3.99 9.58 5.61
C MET A 184 -3.95 10.89 4.82
N LEU A 185 -4.21 12.03 5.46
CA LEU A 185 -4.09 13.35 4.83
C LEU A 185 -2.64 13.62 4.42
N GLU A 186 -1.66 13.34 5.29
CA GLU A 186 -0.24 13.47 4.94
C GLU A 186 0.14 12.57 3.77
N LEU A 187 -0.30 11.30 3.77
CA LEU A 187 -0.09 10.37 2.67
C LEU A 187 -0.63 10.94 1.34
N THR A 188 -1.83 11.53 1.34
CA THR A 188 -2.38 12.15 0.14
C THR A 188 -1.56 13.33 -0.36
N GLN A 189 -0.95 14.11 0.54
CA GLN A 189 -0.05 15.22 0.15
C GLN A 189 1.20 14.68 -0.56
N TYR A 190 1.85 13.65 -0.01
CA TYR A 190 3.01 13.02 -0.65
C TYR A 190 2.66 12.44 -2.03
N LEU A 191 1.52 11.74 -2.13
CA LEU A 191 1.07 11.18 -3.41
C LEU A 191 0.75 12.26 -4.44
N LEU A 192 0.16 13.39 -4.02
CA LEU A 192 -0.13 14.51 -4.91
C LEU A 192 1.16 15.13 -5.46
N ILE A 193 2.16 15.35 -4.61
CA ILE A 193 3.48 15.86 -5.03
C ILE A 193 4.12 14.93 -6.08
N ILE A 194 4.06 13.62 -5.86
CA ILE A 194 4.61 12.61 -6.79
C ILE A 194 3.89 12.65 -8.14
N VAL A 195 2.56 12.79 -8.13
CA VAL A 195 1.75 12.83 -9.36
C VAL A 195 1.95 14.15 -10.11
N ASP A 196 1.99 15.28 -9.41
CA ASP A 196 2.14 16.63 -9.99
C ASP A 196 3.54 16.85 -10.59
N SER A 197 4.56 16.21 -10.02
CA SER A 197 5.93 16.27 -10.53
C SER A 197 6.14 15.45 -11.81
N CYS A 198 5.11 14.81 -12.36
CA CYS A 198 5.21 13.98 -13.56
C CYS A 198 5.01 14.83 -14.83
N PRO A 199 5.90 14.77 -15.84
CA PRO A 199 5.79 15.64 -17.00
C PRO A 199 4.51 15.30 -17.78
N SER A 200 3.73 16.32 -18.11
CA SER A 200 2.53 16.19 -18.94
C SER A 200 2.93 15.59 -20.29
N GLN A 201 2.12 14.66 -20.82
CA GLN A 201 2.42 13.89 -22.04
C GLN A 201 2.63 14.72 -23.33
N LYS A 202 2.68 16.05 -23.25
CA LYS A 202 2.74 16.94 -24.40
C LYS A 202 4.13 17.05 -25.04
N GLU A 203 5.21 16.65 -24.39
CA GLU A 203 6.58 16.84 -24.91
C GLU A 203 7.30 15.55 -25.39
N ASN A 204 6.79 14.35 -25.08
CA ASN A 204 7.52 13.09 -25.34
C ASN A 204 7.07 12.29 -26.57
N ASN A 205 6.29 12.88 -27.48
CA ASN A 205 5.81 12.17 -28.68
C ASN A 205 6.90 11.89 -29.73
N ASN A 206 8.10 12.47 -29.59
CA ASN A 206 9.11 12.38 -30.65
C ASN A 206 10.29 11.43 -30.41
N LEU A 207 10.43 10.74 -29.25
CA LEU A 207 11.69 10.01 -29.01
C LEU A 207 11.67 8.50 -28.76
N ILE A 208 10.57 7.79 -28.45
CA ILE A 208 10.72 6.37 -28.08
C ILE A 208 9.57 5.49 -28.59
N ASN A 209 9.73 5.00 -29.83
CA ASN A 209 8.93 3.92 -30.43
C ASN A 209 9.41 2.51 -30.00
N ASN A 210 10.50 2.37 -29.22
CA ASN A 210 11.02 1.06 -28.86
C ASN A 210 11.21 0.94 -27.34
N ASN A 211 10.32 0.19 -26.68
CA ASN A 211 10.48 -0.57 -25.42
C ASN A 211 9.18 -0.60 -24.60
N SER A 212 8.46 -1.73 -24.69
CA SER A 212 7.11 -1.97 -24.18
C SER A 212 7.00 -2.26 -22.68
N LYS A 213 8.11 -2.32 -21.92
CA LYS A 213 8.09 -2.55 -20.46
C LYS A 213 8.32 -1.32 -19.59
N ILE A 214 8.97 -0.27 -20.11
CA ILE A 214 9.40 0.90 -19.32
C ILE A 214 8.23 1.85 -19.05
N LYS A 215 7.26 1.89 -19.96
CA LYS A 215 6.10 2.78 -19.89
C LYS A 215 5.01 2.31 -18.92
N THR A 216 5.06 1.11 -18.35
CA THR A 216 3.94 0.55 -17.58
C THR A 216 3.84 1.15 -16.18
N HIS A 217 4.92 1.16 -15.39
CA HIS A 217 4.83 1.53 -13.97
C HIS A 217 4.48 3.00 -13.76
N THR A 218 5.12 3.95 -14.47
CA THR A 218 4.72 5.37 -14.42
C THR A 218 3.28 5.58 -14.89
N LYS A 219 2.84 4.85 -15.93
CA LYS A 219 1.43 4.91 -16.37
C LYS A 219 0.47 4.29 -15.35
N LEU A 220 0.85 3.21 -14.68
CA LEU A 220 0.07 2.58 -13.61
C LEU A 220 -0.07 3.51 -12.40
N ILE A 221 1.02 4.19 -12.00
CA ILE A 221 0.98 5.23 -10.95
C ILE A 221 0.01 6.36 -11.36
N ARG A 222 0.08 6.83 -12.61
CA ARG A 222 -0.89 7.81 -13.17
C ARG A 222 -2.33 7.28 -13.25
N GLN A 223 -2.55 5.97 -13.37
CA GLN A 223 -3.89 5.38 -13.35
C GLN A 223 -4.46 5.27 -11.94
N ILE A 224 -3.60 5.02 -10.94
CA ILE A 224 -4.00 5.01 -9.54
C ILE A 224 -4.54 6.40 -9.12
N SER A 225 -3.94 7.50 -9.59
CA SER A 225 -4.44 8.86 -9.31
C SER A 225 -5.73 9.22 -10.05
N LYS A 226 -6.01 8.63 -11.23
CA LYS A 226 -7.27 8.90 -11.94
C LYS A 226 -8.50 8.35 -11.20
N PHE A 227 -8.34 7.37 -10.32
CA PHE A 227 -9.45 6.84 -9.52
C PHE A 227 -9.92 7.79 -8.41
N THR A 228 -9.11 8.76 -7.98
CA THR A 228 -9.55 9.77 -7.00
C THR A 228 -10.40 10.88 -7.62
N SER A 229 -10.46 10.98 -8.96
CA SER A 229 -11.22 12.03 -9.66
C SER A 229 -12.59 11.58 -10.19
N ILE A 230 -12.99 10.32 -9.98
CA ILE A 230 -14.20 9.74 -10.62
C ILE A 230 -15.47 9.91 -9.76
N THR A 231 -15.39 10.38 -8.51
CA THR A 231 -16.59 10.45 -7.65
C THR A 231 -17.39 11.76 -7.71
N THR A 232 -16.95 12.79 -8.45
CA THR A 232 -17.64 14.11 -8.44
C THR A 232 -18.44 14.45 -9.68
N THR A 233 -18.44 13.65 -10.76
CA THR A 233 -19.09 14.08 -12.01
C THR A 233 -20.29 13.25 -12.43
N LYS A 234 -20.56 12.11 -11.79
CA LYS A 234 -21.65 11.22 -12.20
C LYS A 234 -22.93 11.31 -11.37
N ASN A 235 -22.85 11.78 -10.12
CA ASN A 235 -24.03 11.85 -9.25
C ASN A 235 -24.81 13.17 -9.38
N ASP A 236 -24.18 14.27 -9.80
CA ASP A 236 -24.85 15.58 -9.83
C ASP A 236 -25.84 15.72 -11.00
N GLU A 237 -25.62 15.03 -12.13
CA GLU A 237 -26.57 15.03 -13.26
C GLU A 237 -27.78 14.11 -13.05
N GLU A 238 -27.65 13.03 -12.27
CA GLU A 238 -28.79 12.16 -11.94
C GLU A 238 -29.70 12.76 -10.87
N ILE A 239 -29.17 13.51 -9.91
CA ILE A 239 -29.96 14.17 -8.86
C ILE A 239 -30.80 15.32 -9.45
N MET A 240 -30.28 16.06 -10.43
CA MET A 240 -31.02 17.16 -11.08
C MET A 240 -32.11 16.69 -12.06
N LYS A 241 -32.12 15.41 -12.46
CA LYS A 241 -33.19 14.82 -13.28
C LYS A 241 -34.37 14.27 -12.46
N LEU A 242 -34.20 14.09 -11.15
CA LEU A 242 -35.26 13.62 -10.25
C LEU A 242 -36.05 14.76 -9.59
N LEU A 243 -35.67 16.02 -9.84
CA LEU A 243 -36.30 17.23 -9.28
C LEU A 243 -37.08 18.06 -10.31
N ASN A 244 -37.27 17.58 -11.54
CA ASN A 244 -38.18 18.14 -12.55
C ASN A 244 -39.22 17.09 -12.97
#